data_AF-A0A7S2XQV8-F1
#
_entry.id   AF-A0A7S2XQV8-F1
#
_cell.length_a   1.000
_cell.length_b   1.000
_cell.length_c   1.000
_cell.angle_alpha   90.00
_cell.angle_beta   90.00
_cell.angle_gamma   90.00
#
_symmetry.space_group_name_H-M   'P 1'
#
loop_
_entity.id
_entity.type
_entity.pdbx_description
1 polymer ?
#
loop_
_entity_poly.entity_id
_entity_poly.type
_entity_poly.pdbx_seq_one_letter_code
_entity_poly.pdbx_strand_id
1 'polypeptide(L)'
;MKGFDITTHKLACFGGAGPQHACAMAKALGMSKVFVHRYGGVLSAYGLSMADAVHEEQEPTAELYSYGTTPQEGDHNKALLLDDPSAKSREERLDHLTNVACDALVKQGYSKDEIIVEKYLNMRYQGTDNSIMVMEPGSHDVDILAGEDKSDNTATTYGEAFSAHYQREFGFELEGRDVVIDDYRVRAVVRGDTPTACKPVASLGSPPAIGTTRAFFETGWEEVSVFRMEKLQPGHEIPGPAIIVQSISTIVLEVGCTGYVTADGDLEIDVEITTIDGEEEIGSNKEVVIKEDPVKLSIFGHRFMGIAEQMGRTLQRTAISVNMKERLDFSCALFTADGGLVANAPHIPVHLGAMQSAVRFQVEHWNSGGREGIREGEVLVSNHPQLAGGSHLPDITVITPVFHEGKVIFFVASRGHHADIGGIAPGSMPPHSMRLEDEGAMIVAFKLVRDGKFQEEGITEILMEPGKRPGNSGTRNLRDNLSDLRAQVAANNSGIRLLHQLVNEHGLATVDAYMKFIQKNAEVAVRGMLKEFATTHGSKVHAIDYMDDGSPIALTITIDKITGGAVFDFTGTGPQVLGNHNAPPAVTYSAVIYSL
;
A
#
# COMPACT_ATOMS: atom_id res chain seq x y z
N MET A 1 -2.69 -4.88 12.40
CA MET A 1 -3.94 -5.25 11.70
C MET A 1 -4.11 -4.30 10.53
N LYS A 2 -4.50 -4.78 9.33
CA LYS A 2 -4.56 -3.96 8.10
C LYS A 2 -5.77 -2.98 8.05
N GLY A 3 -6.36 -2.65 9.19
CA GLY A 3 -7.49 -1.70 9.28
C GLY A 3 -8.82 -2.16 8.67
N PHE A 4 -8.98 -3.43 8.29
CA PHE A 4 -10.27 -3.94 7.81
C PHE A 4 -11.26 -4.08 8.96
N ASP A 5 -12.53 -3.77 8.68
CA ASP A 5 -13.63 -4.08 9.60
C ASP A 5 -13.85 -5.59 9.61
N ILE A 6 -13.38 -6.24 10.67
CA ILE A 6 -13.44 -7.69 10.80
C ILE A 6 -14.88 -8.21 10.98
N THR A 7 -15.82 -7.36 11.40
CA THR A 7 -17.21 -7.76 11.65
C THR A 7 -17.96 -8.13 10.37
N THR A 8 -17.51 -7.60 9.23
CA THR A 8 -18.05 -7.89 7.89
C THR A 8 -17.54 -9.21 7.29
N HIS A 9 -16.56 -9.86 7.92
CA HIS A 9 -15.92 -11.08 7.42
C HIS A 9 -16.49 -12.34 8.10
N LYS A 10 -16.32 -13.50 7.45
CA LYS A 10 -16.54 -14.81 8.08
C LYS A 10 -15.23 -15.30 8.72
N LEU A 11 -15.29 -15.80 9.95
CA LEU A 11 -14.14 -16.40 10.61
C LEU A 11 -13.96 -17.84 10.11
N ALA A 12 -12.98 -18.07 9.22
CA ALA A 12 -12.64 -19.41 8.78
C ALA A 12 -11.78 -20.14 9.82
N CYS A 13 -12.30 -21.21 10.41
CA CYS A 13 -11.62 -21.99 11.44
C CYS A 13 -11.23 -23.39 10.95
N PHE A 14 -9.99 -23.78 11.21
CA PHE A 14 -9.44 -25.08 10.87
C PHE A 14 -8.38 -25.53 11.91
N GLY A 15 -7.79 -26.71 11.71
CA GLY A 15 -6.95 -27.41 12.68
C GLY A 15 -7.78 -28.24 13.67
N GLY A 16 -7.15 -29.24 14.29
CA GLY A 16 -7.86 -30.19 15.16
C GLY A 16 -8.63 -29.54 16.32
N ALA A 17 -8.07 -28.48 16.90
CA ALA A 17 -8.63 -27.76 18.05
C ALA A 17 -9.26 -26.40 17.71
N GLY A 18 -9.09 -25.87 16.49
CA GLY A 18 -9.59 -24.54 16.12
C GLY A 18 -11.10 -24.38 16.35
N PRO A 19 -11.94 -25.30 15.84
CA PRO A 19 -13.39 -25.26 16.03
C PRO A 19 -13.88 -25.38 17.49
N GLN A 20 -13.02 -25.73 18.44
CA GLN A 20 -13.37 -25.78 19.87
C GLN A 20 -13.47 -24.38 20.49
N HIS A 21 -12.79 -23.39 19.90
CA HIS A 21 -12.71 -22.02 20.41
C HIS A 21 -13.32 -20.99 19.45
N ALA A 22 -13.86 -21.44 18.31
CA ALA A 22 -14.28 -20.56 17.23
C ALA A 22 -15.44 -19.65 17.64
N CYS A 23 -16.44 -20.16 18.38
CA CYS A 23 -17.57 -19.37 18.87
C CYS A 23 -17.12 -18.26 19.83
N ALA A 24 -16.37 -18.59 20.88
CA ALA A 24 -15.79 -17.60 21.79
C ALA A 24 -14.95 -16.54 21.06
N MET A 25 -14.11 -16.96 20.11
CA MET A 25 -13.26 -16.03 19.37
C MET A 25 -14.09 -15.11 18.47
N ALA A 26 -15.11 -15.63 17.80
CA ALA A 26 -16.03 -14.83 17.00
C ALA A 26 -16.80 -13.80 17.84
N LYS A 27 -17.32 -14.21 19.01
CA LYS A 27 -17.98 -13.29 19.96
C LYS A 27 -17.04 -12.18 20.43
N ALA A 28 -15.80 -12.54 20.81
CA ALA A 28 -14.80 -11.57 21.24
C ALA A 28 -14.39 -10.58 20.14
N LEU A 29 -14.47 -11.02 18.87
CA LEU A 29 -14.16 -10.21 17.69
C LEU A 29 -15.37 -9.48 17.09
N GLY A 30 -16.58 -9.70 17.62
CA GLY A 30 -17.82 -9.15 17.04
C GLY A 30 -18.12 -9.69 15.63
N MET A 31 -17.71 -10.92 15.33
CA MET A 31 -17.96 -11.57 14.04
C MET A 31 -19.24 -12.42 14.12
N SER A 32 -20.17 -12.19 13.21
CA SER A 32 -21.50 -12.83 13.26
C SER A 32 -21.50 -14.22 12.63
N LYS A 33 -20.42 -14.57 11.93
CA LYS A 33 -20.32 -15.81 11.15
C LYS A 33 -18.97 -16.50 11.33
N VAL A 34 -19.04 -17.80 11.60
CA VAL A 34 -17.89 -18.71 11.57
C VAL A 34 -18.11 -19.75 10.47
N PHE A 35 -17.04 -20.14 9.78
CA PHE A 35 -17.05 -21.21 8.80
C PHE A 35 -16.05 -22.30 9.20
N VAL A 36 -16.53 -23.53 9.31
CA VAL A 36 -15.72 -24.71 9.61
C VAL A 36 -15.84 -25.71 8.47
N HIS A 37 -14.75 -25.89 7.72
CA HIS A 37 -14.70 -26.86 6.63
C HIS A 37 -14.79 -28.30 7.16
N ARG A 38 -15.43 -29.20 6.42
CA ARG A 38 -15.62 -30.63 6.79
C ARG A 38 -14.32 -31.38 7.06
N TYR A 39 -13.24 -30.94 6.42
CA TYR A 39 -11.87 -31.45 6.62
C TYR A 39 -11.02 -30.55 7.54
N GLY A 40 -11.65 -29.72 8.39
CA GLY A 40 -10.97 -28.71 9.21
C GLY A 40 -9.75 -29.23 9.97
N GLY A 41 -9.84 -30.43 10.57
CA GLY A 41 -8.74 -31.05 11.30
C GLY A 41 -7.48 -31.37 10.46
N VAL A 42 -7.62 -31.52 9.14
CA VAL A 42 -6.53 -31.86 8.19
C VAL A 42 -6.51 -30.92 6.98
N LEU A 43 -7.06 -29.71 7.12
CA LEU A 43 -7.32 -28.82 6.00
C LEU A 43 -6.05 -28.44 5.23
N SER A 44 -4.89 -28.36 5.89
CA SER A 44 -3.61 -28.12 5.21
C SER A 44 -3.19 -29.26 4.29
N ALA A 45 -3.39 -30.51 4.68
CA ALA A 45 -3.11 -31.67 3.84
C ALA A 45 -4.10 -31.76 2.67
N TYR A 46 -5.38 -31.42 2.92
CA TYR A 46 -6.37 -31.29 1.87
C TYR A 46 -6.01 -30.18 0.88
N GLY A 47 -5.59 -29.00 1.35
CA GLY A 47 -5.14 -27.91 0.49
C GLY A 47 -3.95 -28.31 -0.39
N LEU A 48 -3.01 -29.09 0.15
CA LEU A 48 -1.89 -29.63 -0.64
C LEU A 48 -2.35 -30.60 -1.73
N SER A 49 -3.37 -31.44 -1.47
CA SER A 49 -3.90 -32.36 -2.49
C SER A 49 -4.72 -31.67 -3.59
N MET A 50 -5.24 -30.47 -3.30
CA MET A 50 -6.05 -29.67 -4.24
C MET A 50 -5.22 -28.61 -4.96
N ALA A 51 -3.93 -28.48 -4.62
CA ALA A 51 -3.05 -27.49 -5.22
C ALA A 51 -2.78 -27.85 -6.68
N ASP A 52 -2.71 -26.83 -7.54
CA ASP A 52 -2.30 -26.98 -8.92
C ASP A 52 -0.91 -27.63 -8.99
N ALA A 53 -0.74 -28.62 -9.87
CA ALA A 53 0.57 -29.13 -10.20
C ALA A 53 1.21 -28.16 -11.20
N VAL A 54 2.28 -27.50 -10.77
CA VAL A 54 2.92 -26.42 -11.51
C VAL A 54 4.37 -26.79 -11.81
N HIS A 55 4.77 -26.63 -13.06
CA HIS A 55 6.17 -26.65 -13.47
C HIS A 55 6.49 -25.38 -14.24
N GLU A 56 7.58 -24.72 -13.87
CA GLU A 56 8.00 -23.45 -14.48
C GLU A 56 9.37 -23.61 -15.13
N GLU A 57 9.49 -23.11 -16.34
CA GLU A 57 10.74 -22.99 -17.08
C GLU A 57 10.96 -21.53 -17.47
N GLN A 58 12.21 -21.09 -17.40
CA GLN A 58 12.58 -19.71 -17.69
C GLN A 58 13.91 -19.65 -18.45
N GLU A 59 14.03 -18.70 -19.36
CA GLU A 59 15.22 -18.48 -20.17
C GLU A 59 15.55 -16.97 -20.25
N PRO A 60 16.71 -16.54 -19.72
CA PRO A 60 17.12 -15.15 -19.78
C PRO A 60 17.49 -14.72 -21.20
N THR A 61 17.17 -13.48 -21.55
CA THR A 61 17.49 -12.87 -22.84
C THR A 61 17.75 -11.35 -22.68
N ALA A 62 18.07 -10.68 -23.77
CA ALA A 62 18.20 -9.23 -23.84
C ALA A 62 17.80 -8.77 -25.25
N GLU A 63 16.58 -9.14 -25.65
CA GLU A 63 16.04 -8.87 -26.98
C GLU A 63 15.18 -7.61 -26.97
N LEU A 64 15.28 -6.80 -28.01
CA LEU A 64 14.42 -5.63 -28.18
C LEU A 64 13.03 -6.08 -28.62
N TYR A 65 12.02 -5.61 -27.89
CA TYR A 65 10.62 -5.75 -28.24
C TYR A 65 10.16 -4.46 -28.90
N SER A 66 9.79 -4.54 -30.18
CA SER A 66 9.21 -3.40 -30.90
C SER A 66 7.70 -3.55 -30.94
N TYR A 67 7.00 -2.68 -30.23
CA TYR A 67 5.56 -2.49 -30.38
C TYR A 67 5.36 -1.17 -31.15
N GLY A 68 4.57 -1.22 -32.22
CA GLY A 68 4.28 -0.01 -32.99
C GLY A 68 3.58 1.00 -32.09
N THR A 69 4.23 2.11 -31.77
CA THR A 69 3.59 3.23 -31.08
C THR A 69 2.38 3.70 -31.87
N THR A 70 1.30 4.04 -31.16
CA THR A 70 0.06 4.59 -31.70
C THR A 70 0.37 5.65 -32.76
N PRO A 71 -0.28 5.63 -33.94
CA PRO A 71 -0.03 6.62 -34.97
C PRO A 71 -0.29 8.04 -34.43
N GLN A 72 0.57 8.99 -34.78
CA GLN A 72 0.20 10.41 -34.74
C GLN A 72 -1.12 10.58 -35.52
N GLU A 73 -2.05 11.38 -34.98
CA GLU A 73 -3.37 11.65 -35.57
C GLU A 73 -3.27 11.92 -37.09
N GLY A 74 -3.78 11.00 -37.92
CA GLY A 74 -3.86 11.20 -39.37
C GLY A 74 -3.80 9.96 -40.26
N ASP A 75 -3.34 8.79 -39.78
CA ASP A 75 -3.10 7.62 -40.65
C ASP A 75 -4.05 6.44 -40.34
N HIS A 76 -5.31 6.58 -40.74
CA HIS A 76 -6.40 5.65 -40.41
C HIS A 76 -6.44 4.34 -41.22
N ASN A 77 -5.36 3.90 -41.87
CA ASN A 77 -5.40 2.66 -42.68
C ASN A 77 -4.05 1.95 -42.81
N LYS A 78 -3.44 1.57 -41.67
CA LYS A 78 -2.41 0.52 -41.66
C LYS A 78 -2.76 -0.55 -40.64
N ALA A 79 -2.86 -1.77 -41.14
CA ALA A 79 -3.00 -2.98 -40.35
C ALA A 79 -1.93 -3.04 -39.25
N LEU A 80 -2.41 -3.14 -38.02
CA LEU A 80 -1.65 -3.49 -36.82
C LEU A 80 -1.01 -4.87 -37.06
N LEU A 81 0.30 -4.89 -37.32
CA LEU A 81 1.25 -6.04 -37.31
C LEU A 81 2.45 -5.68 -38.20
N LEU A 82 3.40 -4.86 -37.74
CA LEU A 82 4.59 -4.56 -38.54
C LEU A 82 5.87 -4.52 -37.65
N ASP A 83 6.64 -5.60 -37.81
CA ASP A 83 8.06 -5.82 -37.47
C ASP A 83 8.50 -5.72 -36.00
N ASP A 84 7.90 -6.53 -35.11
CA ASP A 84 8.58 -6.92 -33.87
C ASP A 84 9.74 -7.86 -34.20
N PRO A 85 11.02 -7.43 -34.10
CA PRO A 85 12.17 -8.25 -34.48
C PRO A 85 12.33 -9.47 -33.57
N SER A 86 11.74 -9.43 -32.37
CA SER A 86 11.75 -10.55 -31.43
C SER A 86 10.66 -11.57 -31.70
N ALA A 87 9.65 -11.29 -32.55
CA ALA A 87 8.46 -12.15 -32.64
C ALA A 87 8.80 -13.61 -32.98
N LYS A 88 9.62 -13.83 -34.01
CA LYS A 88 10.01 -15.17 -34.42
C LYS A 88 10.88 -15.88 -33.38
N SER A 89 11.89 -15.21 -32.84
CA SER A 89 12.77 -15.80 -31.81
C SER A 89 12.01 -16.07 -30.51
N ARG A 90 11.11 -15.16 -30.11
CA ARG A 90 10.21 -15.31 -28.96
C ARG A 90 9.33 -16.53 -29.12
N GLU A 91 8.61 -16.66 -30.23
CA GLU A 91 7.68 -17.78 -30.45
C GLU A 91 8.43 -19.12 -30.42
N GLU A 92 9.56 -19.22 -31.13
CA GLU A 92 10.40 -20.42 -31.13
C GLU A 92 10.90 -20.79 -29.71
N ARG A 93 11.32 -19.80 -28.91
CA ARG A 93 11.80 -20.02 -27.53
C ARG A 93 10.66 -20.36 -26.57
N LEU A 94 9.54 -19.64 -26.61
CA LEU A 94 8.37 -19.94 -25.79
C LEU A 94 7.82 -21.33 -26.10
N ASP A 95 7.81 -21.75 -27.36
CA ASP A 95 7.40 -23.10 -27.76
C ASP A 95 8.41 -24.16 -27.28
N HIS A 96 9.71 -23.87 -27.33
CA HIS A 96 10.72 -24.74 -26.73
C HIS A 96 10.51 -24.92 -25.23
N LEU A 97 10.37 -23.82 -24.46
CA LEU A 97 10.11 -23.85 -23.03
C LEU A 97 8.79 -24.53 -22.69
N THR A 98 7.76 -24.32 -23.51
CA THR A 98 6.46 -25.01 -23.40
C THR A 98 6.64 -26.52 -23.49
N ASN A 99 7.39 -27.00 -24.49
CA ASN A 99 7.65 -28.44 -24.63
C ASN A 99 8.39 -29.01 -23.42
N VAL A 100 9.41 -28.30 -22.92
CA VAL A 100 10.18 -28.72 -21.74
C VAL A 100 9.29 -28.78 -20.49
N ALA A 101 8.50 -27.74 -20.24
CA ALA A 101 7.61 -27.65 -19.08
C ALA A 101 6.49 -28.71 -19.12
N CYS A 102 5.88 -28.91 -20.29
CA CYS A 102 4.88 -29.95 -20.49
C CYS A 102 5.48 -31.36 -20.32
N ASP A 103 6.66 -31.63 -20.90
CA ASP A 103 7.31 -32.93 -20.77
C ASP A 103 7.72 -33.23 -19.31
N ALA A 104 8.01 -32.21 -18.50
CA ALA A 104 8.26 -32.37 -17.07
C ALA A 104 7.00 -32.84 -16.32
N LEU A 105 5.83 -32.26 -16.59
CA LEU A 105 4.56 -32.72 -15.99
C LEU A 105 4.13 -34.09 -16.53
N VAL A 106 4.36 -34.39 -17.81
CA VAL A 106 4.10 -35.72 -18.36
C VAL A 106 4.98 -36.78 -17.68
N LYS A 107 6.25 -36.48 -17.38
CA LYS A 107 7.12 -37.38 -16.60
C LYS A 107 6.63 -37.62 -15.17
N GLN A 108 5.87 -36.68 -14.61
CA GLN A 108 5.20 -36.84 -13.31
C GLN A 108 3.90 -37.66 -13.41
N GLY A 109 3.43 -37.97 -14.63
CA GLY A 109 2.29 -38.84 -14.89
C GLY A 109 1.02 -38.16 -15.37
N TYR A 110 1.04 -36.85 -15.65
CA TYR A 110 -0.12 -36.10 -16.15
C TYR A 110 -0.31 -36.25 -17.67
N SER A 111 -1.56 -36.17 -18.16
CA SER A 111 -1.85 -36.20 -19.60
C SER A 111 -1.53 -34.86 -20.26
N LYS A 112 -1.09 -34.87 -21.53
CA LYS A 112 -0.85 -33.61 -22.28
C LYS A 112 -2.11 -32.76 -22.44
N ASP A 113 -3.28 -33.40 -22.52
CA ASP A 113 -4.57 -32.71 -22.70
C ASP A 113 -5.05 -31.98 -21.42
N GLU A 114 -4.47 -32.30 -20.26
CA GLU A 114 -4.81 -31.69 -18.96
C GLU A 114 -3.94 -30.48 -18.63
N ILE A 115 -2.86 -30.26 -19.39
CA ILE A 115 -1.89 -29.22 -19.13
C ILE A 115 -2.34 -27.91 -19.78
N ILE A 116 -2.53 -26.89 -18.95
CA ILE A 116 -2.72 -25.50 -19.37
C ILE A 116 -1.36 -24.82 -19.34
N VAL A 117 -1.06 -24.06 -20.40
CA VAL A 117 0.21 -23.36 -20.55
C VAL A 117 -0.05 -21.86 -20.44
N GLU A 118 0.62 -21.22 -19.50
CA GLU A 118 0.64 -19.77 -19.32
C GLU A 118 2.02 -19.25 -19.77
N LYS A 119 2.05 -18.35 -20.75
CA LYS A 119 3.27 -17.75 -21.30
C LYS A 119 3.44 -16.33 -20.76
N TYR A 120 4.66 -15.97 -20.39
CA TYR A 120 5.00 -14.68 -19.79
C TYR A 120 6.29 -14.12 -20.39
N LEU A 121 6.35 -12.79 -20.49
CA LEU A 121 7.56 -12.03 -20.79
C LEU A 121 7.90 -11.13 -19.61
N ASN A 122 9.15 -11.16 -19.15
CA ASN A 122 9.66 -10.14 -18.24
C ASN A 122 10.22 -8.97 -19.06
N MET A 123 9.53 -7.83 -19.02
CA MET A 123 9.74 -6.69 -19.91
C MET A 123 10.10 -5.43 -19.13
N ARG A 124 10.95 -4.57 -19.71
CA ARG A 124 11.27 -3.25 -19.15
C ARG A 124 11.61 -2.23 -20.23
N TYR A 125 11.55 -0.95 -19.90
CA TYR A 125 12.11 0.08 -20.77
C TYR A 125 13.64 0.07 -20.74
N GLN A 126 14.28 0.24 -21.90
CA GLN A 126 15.72 0.30 -22.01
C GLN A 126 16.30 1.42 -21.13
N GLY A 127 17.28 1.06 -20.29
CA GLY A 127 17.90 1.99 -19.33
C GLY A 127 17.20 2.07 -17.98
N THR A 128 16.12 1.31 -17.78
CA THR A 128 15.56 1.01 -16.45
C THR A 128 16.07 -0.34 -15.95
N ASP A 129 16.02 -0.59 -14.64
CA ASP A 129 16.50 -1.84 -14.03
C ASP A 129 15.37 -2.70 -13.43
N ASN A 130 14.10 -2.30 -13.56
CA ASN A 130 12.96 -3.06 -13.03
C ASN A 130 12.13 -3.68 -14.17
N SER A 131 11.99 -5.00 -14.15
CA SER A 131 11.24 -5.78 -15.13
C SER A 131 9.86 -6.14 -14.60
N ILE A 132 8.86 -6.01 -15.46
CA ILE A 132 7.46 -6.35 -15.20
C ILE A 132 7.16 -7.68 -15.88
N MET A 133 6.58 -8.62 -15.14
CA MET A 133 6.10 -9.88 -15.69
C MET A 133 4.76 -9.66 -16.39
N VAL A 134 4.72 -9.85 -17.71
CA VAL A 134 3.57 -9.62 -18.57
C VAL A 134 3.08 -10.96 -19.12
N MET A 135 1.85 -11.32 -18.81
CA MET A 135 1.20 -12.54 -19.32
C MET A 135 0.77 -12.35 -20.79
N GLU A 136 0.72 -13.44 -21.54
CA GLU A 136 0.17 -13.48 -22.90
C GLU A 136 -1.28 -12.96 -22.94
N PRO A 137 -1.55 -11.85 -23.64
CA PRO A 137 -2.91 -11.33 -23.78
C PRO A 137 -3.79 -12.31 -24.57
N GLY A 138 -5.04 -12.49 -24.12
CA GLY A 138 -6.00 -13.40 -24.76
C GLY A 138 -5.81 -14.89 -24.43
N SER A 139 -4.83 -15.26 -23.63
CA SER A 139 -4.77 -16.60 -23.02
C SER A 139 -5.92 -16.76 -21.99
N HIS A 140 -6.57 -17.92 -21.96
CA HIS A 140 -7.87 -18.16 -21.31
C HIS A 140 -7.94 -17.74 -19.82
N ASP A 141 -9.02 -17.03 -19.45
CA ASP A 141 -9.92 -17.18 -18.29
C ASP A 141 -9.35 -17.53 -16.88
N VAL A 142 -8.20 -17.00 -16.47
CA VAL A 142 -7.69 -17.17 -15.09
C VAL A 142 -7.27 -15.86 -14.40
N ASP A 143 -8.16 -14.88 -14.40
CA ASP A 143 -8.16 -13.81 -13.38
C ASP A 143 -9.00 -14.24 -12.16
N ILE A 144 -8.57 -15.30 -11.46
CA ILE A 144 -9.25 -15.78 -10.23
C ILE A 144 -8.45 -15.46 -8.95
N LEU A 145 -7.18 -15.03 -9.05
CA LEU A 145 -6.35 -14.74 -7.87
C LEU A 145 -6.07 -13.26 -7.60
N ALA A 146 -6.42 -12.38 -8.54
CA ALA A 146 -6.56 -10.96 -8.29
C ALA A 146 -8.06 -10.66 -8.39
N GLY A 147 -8.68 -10.08 -7.36
CA GLY A 147 -10.08 -9.64 -7.41
C GLY A 147 -10.25 -8.44 -8.35
N GLU A 148 -9.78 -8.56 -9.58
CA GLU A 148 -9.68 -7.51 -10.59
C GLU A 148 -10.83 -7.63 -11.58
N ASP A 149 -11.46 -6.49 -11.88
CA ASP A 149 -12.60 -6.39 -12.78
C ASP A 149 -12.25 -6.91 -14.18
N LYS A 150 -13.09 -7.81 -14.70
CA LYS A 150 -13.02 -8.39 -16.05
C LYS A 150 -13.12 -7.37 -17.21
N SER A 151 -13.25 -6.07 -16.94
CA SER A 151 -13.65 -5.07 -17.95
C SER A 151 -12.51 -4.40 -18.72
N ASP A 152 -11.26 -4.50 -18.27
CA ASP A 152 -10.16 -3.67 -18.81
C ASP A 152 -9.12 -4.42 -19.63
N ASN A 153 -9.24 -5.75 -19.82
CA ASN A 153 -8.26 -6.51 -20.60
C ASN A 153 -8.52 -6.40 -22.11
N THR A 154 -8.37 -5.19 -22.66
CA THR A 154 -8.44 -4.90 -24.11
C THR A 154 -7.09 -5.04 -24.80
N ALA A 155 -6.02 -5.39 -24.07
CA ALA A 155 -4.69 -5.56 -24.63
C ALA A 155 -4.66 -6.76 -25.58
N THR A 156 -4.14 -6.54 -26.78
CA THR A 156 -4.01 -7.55 -27.84
C THR A 156 -2.56 -7.99 -28.06
N THR A 157 -1.60 -7.25 -27.50
CA THR A 157 -0.16 -7.52 -27.62
C THR A 157 0.55 -7.41 -26.27
N TYR A 158 1.69 -8.11 -26.11
CA TYR A 158 2.52 -7.98 -24.91
C TYR A 158 2.96 -6.52 -24.67
N GLY A 159 3.15 -5.71 -25.71
CA GLY A 159 3.46 -4.29 -25.60
C GLY A 159 2.34 -3.48 -24.95
N GLU A 160 1.11 -3.66 -25.41
CA GLU A 160 -0.06 -2.98 -24.81
C GLU A 160 -0.26 -3.41 -23.35
N ALA A 161 -0.12 -4.71 -23.06
CA ALA A 161 -0.22 -5.23 -21.70
C ALA A 161 0.93 -4.71 -20.82
N PHE A 162 2.16 -4.63 -21.34
CA PHE A 162 3.29 -4.02 -20.66
C PHE A 162 3.04 -2.55 -20.33
N SER A 163 2.62 -1.75 -21.31
CA SER A 163 2.26 -0.34 -21.12
C SER A 163 1.17 -0.17 -20.07
N ALA A 164 0.10 -0.96 -20.14
CA ALA A 164 -0.99 -0.91 -19.16
C ALA A 164 -0.52 -1.28 -17.74
N HIS A 165 0.29 -2.34 -17.61
CA HIS A 165 0.89 -2.72 -16.33
C HIS A 165 1.87 -1.65 -15.81
N TYR A 166 2.70 -1.08 -16.68
CA TYR A 166 3.66 -0.04 -16.31
C TYR A 166 2.94 1.22 -15.85
N GLN A 167 1.90 1.67 -16.58
CA GLN A 167 1.04 2.78 -16.19
C GLN A 167 0.32 2.50 -14.86
N ARG A 168 -0.15 1.27 -14.64
CA ARG A 168 -0.80 0.86 -13.40
C ARG A 168 0.14 0.86 -12.20
N GLU A 169 1.39 0.43 -12.37
CA GLU A 169 2.38 0.39 -11.29
C GLU A 169 3.01 1.76 -11.04
N PHE A 170 3.49 2.42 -12.09
CA PHE A 170 4.31 3.64 -12.01
C PHE A 170 3.52 4.94 -12.21
N GLY A 171 2.35 4.91 -12.84
CA GLY A 171 1.49 6.09 -13.06
C GLY A 171 1.88 6.97 -14.25
N PHE A 172 2.88 6.58 -15.05
CA PHE A 172 3.34 7.30 -16.25
C PHE A 172 3.96 6.34 -17.27
N GLU A 173 4.17 6.81 -18.50
CA GLU A 173 4.94 6.10 -19.53
C GLU A 173 6.29 6.79 -19.87
N LEU A 174 7.22 6.03 -20.44
CA LEU A 174 8.50 6.54 -20.96
C LEU A 174 8.48 6.56 -22.50
N GLU A 175 8.24 7.74 -23.07
CA GLU A 175 8.21 7.92 -24.52
C GLU A 175 9.60 7.79 -25.16
N GLY A 176 9.64 7.24 -26.38
CA GLY A 176 10.87 7.14 -27.17
C GLY A 176 11.91 6.17 -26.60
N ARG A 177 11.52 5.31 -25.64
CA ARG A 177 12.36 4.25 -25.08
C ARG A 177 11.95 2.91 -25.66
N ASP A 178 12.92 2.17 -26.17
CA ASP A 178 12.70 0.79 -26.60
C ASP A 178 12.34 -0.09 -25.40
N VAL A 179 11.50 -1.09 -25.63
CA VAL A 179 11.20 -2.12 -24.63
C VAL A 179 12.16 -3.29 -24.83
N VAL A 180 12.65 -3.85 -23.74
CA VAL A 180 13.57 -5.00 -23.72
C VAL A 180 12.90 -6.16 -23.00
N ILE A 181 13.01 -7.36 -23.56
CA ILE A 181 12.68 -8.61 -22.90
C ILE A 181 13.96 -9.07 -22.17
N ASP A 182 13.88 -9.20 -20.85
CA ASP A 182 14.98 -9.72 -20.03
C ASP A 182 14.89 -11.24 -19.84
N ASP A 183 13.68 -11.80 -19.91
CA ASP A 183 13.46 -13.23 -19.67
C ASP A 183 12.14 -13.71 -20.28
N TYR A 184 12.17 -14.93 -20.82
CA TYR A 184 11.02 -15.70 -21.27
C TYR A 184 10.63 -16.69 -20.17
N ARG A 185 9.36 -16.70 -19.74
CA ARG A 185 8.87 -17.63 -18.73
C ARG A 185 7.64 -18.38 -19.22
N VAL A 186 7.64 -19.69 -19.01
CA VAL A 186 6.47 -20.55 -19.27
C VAL A 186 6.11 -21.29 -18.01
N ARG A 187 4.82 -21.27 -17.67
CA ARG A 187 4.26 -22.01 -16.55
C ARG A 187 3.27 -23.03 -17.10
N ALA A 188 3.61 -24.30 -16.96
CA ALA A 188 2.70 -25.41 -17.23
C ALA A 188 1.93 -25.73 -15.93
N VAL A 189 0.61 -25.79 -16.03
CA VAL A 189 -0.31 -25.96 -14.90
C VAL A 189 -1.28 -27.08 -15.21
N VAL A 190 -1.35 -28.08 -14.35
CA VAL A 190 -2.50 -29.00 -14.29
C VAL A 190 -3.35 -28.53 -13.11
N ARG A 191 -4.57 -28.09 -13.40
CA ARG A 191 -5.48 -27.58 -12.37
C ARG A 191 -5.79 -28.70 -11.38
N GLY A 192 -5.63 -28.40 -10.11
CA GLY A 192 -6.19 -29.24 -9.07
C GLY A 192 -7.72 -29.22 -9.14
N ASP A 193 -8.37 -30.23 -8.58
CA ASP A 193 -9.81 -30.16 -8.38
C ASP A 193 -10.12 -28.92 -7.53
N THR A 194 -10.93 -28.01 -8.05
CA THR A 194 -11.42 -26.86 -7.28
C THR A 194 -12.88 -27.13 -6.94
N PRO A 195 -13.27 -27.24 -5.65
CA PRO A 195 -14.66 -27.45 -5.28
C PRO A 195 -15.50 -26.27 -5.76
N THR A 196 -16.65 -26.54 -6.36
CA THR A 196 -17.57 -25.48 -6.78
C THR A 196 -18.27 -24.88 -5.56
N ALA A 197 -18.49 -23.56 -5.57
CA ALA A 197 -19.24 -22.89 -4.51
C ALA A 197 -20.65 -23.50 -4.36
N CYS A 198 -20.99 -23.91 -3.14
CA CYS A 198 -22.23 -24.65 -2.92
C CYS A 198 -23.48 -23.77 -2.93
N LYS A 199 -24.59 -24.36 -3.37
CA LYS A 199 -25.90 -23.70 -3.38
C LYS A 199 -26.56 -23.81 -1.99
N PRO A 200 -27.40 -22.82 -1.61
CA PRO A 200 -28.21 -22.92 -0.39
C PRO A 200 -29.07 -24.18 -0.41
N VAL A 201 -29.11 -24.89 0.71
CA VAL A 201 -29.96 -26.07 0.94
C VAL A 201 -31.16 -25.68 1.81
N ALA A 202 -32.31 -26.33 1.56
CA ALA A 202 -33.49 -26.12 2.38
C ALA A 202 -33.27 -26.64 3.81
N SER A 203 -33.83 -25.93 4.79
CA SER A 203 -33.75 -26.35 6.20
C SER A 203 -34.48 -27.68 6.42
N LEU A 204 -33.79 -28.61 7.07
CA LEU A 204 -34.31 -29.91 7.53
C LEU A 204 -34.63 -29.90 9.04
N GLY A 205 -34.37 -28.78 9.73
CA GLY A 205 -34.52 -28.64 11.17
C GLY A 205 -33.48 -29.41 11.99
N SER A 206 -33.77 -29.60 13.29
CA SER A 206 -32.80 -30.20 14.22
C SER A 206 -32.75 -31.74 14.11
N PRO A 207 -31.56 -32.33 13.92
CA PRO A 207 -31.39 -33.77 13.88
C PRO A 207 -31.48 -34.39 15.28
N PRO A 208 -31.68 -35.72 15.39
CA PRO A 208 -31.61 -36.42 16.67
C PRO A 208 -30.16 -36.48 17.20
N ALA A 209 -29.97 -36.12 18.47
CA ALA A 209 -28.69 -36.25 19.15
C ALA A 209 -28.31 -37.73 19.34
N ILE A 210 -27.00 -38.02 19.31
CA ILE A 210 -26.49 -39.38 19.56
C ILE A 210 -26.31 -39.69 21.05
N GLY A 211 -26.38 -38.67 21.90
CA GLY A 211 -26.27 -38.76 23.35
C GLY A 211 -26.15 -37.37 23.98
N THR A 212 -26.00 -37.32 25.30
CA THR A 212 -25.70 -36.09 26.04
C THR A 212 -24.40 -36.25 26.84
N THR A 213 -23.75 -35.12 27.15
CA THR A 213 -22.59 -35.07 28.05
C THR A 213 -22.62 -33.79 28.86
N ARG A 214 -21.85 -33.73 29.96
CA ARG A 214 -21.69 -32.50 30.73
C ARG A 214 -20.55 -31.67 30.20
N ALA A 215 -20.82 -30.38 29.95
CA ALA A 215 -19.83 -29.39 29.56
C ALA A 215 -19.96 -28.13 30.44
N PHE A 216 -18.90 -27.35 30.57
CA PHE A 216 -18.87 -26.12 31.35
C PHE A 216 -18.74 -24.91 30.42
N PHE A 217 -19.71 -24.01 30.46
CA PHE A 217 -19.74 -22.73 29.74
C PHE A 217 -19.78 -21.57 30.74
N GLU A 218 -19.84 -20.33 30.25
CA GLU A 218 -19.94 -19.13 31.12
C GLU A 218 -21.16 -19.17 32.06
N THR A 219 -22.25 -19.82 31.64
CA THR A 219 -23.47 -20.03 32.42
C THR A 219 -23.35 -21.13 33.47
N GLY A 220 -22.26 -21.91 33.47
CA GLY A 220 -21.97 -22.99 34.41
C GLY A 220 -21.96 -24.38 33.75
N TRP A 221 -22.18 -25.43 34.58
CA TRP A 221 -22.27 -26.81 34.09
C TRP A 221 -23.63 -27.08 33.46
N GLU A 222 -23.63 -27.53 32.21
CA GLU A 222 -24.84 -27.86 31.45
C GLU A 222 -24.75 -29.26 30.82
N GLU A 223 -25.91 -29.92 30.67
CA GLU A 223 -26.06 -31.13 29.85
C GLU A 223 -26.23 -30.71 28.39
N VAL A 224 -25.26 -31.05 27.54
CA VAL A 224 -25.27 -30.69 26.12
C VAL A 224 -25.50 -31.89 25.22
N SER A 225 -26.21 -31.64 24.12
CA SER A 225 -26.41 -32.64 23.09
C SER A 225 -25.12 -32.89 22.31
N VAL A 226 -24.82 -34.16 22.08
CA VAL A 226 -23.68 -34.59 21.27
C VAL A 226 -24.19 -35.08 19.93
N PHE A 227 -23.57 -34.58 18.87
CA PHE A 227 -23.81 -34.98 17.48
C PHE A 227 -22.55 -35.58 16.89
N ARG A 228 -22.71 -36.45 15.89
CA ARG A 228 -21.61 -36.90 15.03
C ARG A 228 -21.79 -36.32 13.66
N MET A 229 -20.75 -35.64 13.15
CA MET A 229 -20.82 -34.97 11.86
C MET A 229 -21.22 -35.94 10.73
N GLU A 230 -20.73 -37.18 10.78
CA GLU A 230 -20.98 -38.20 9.75
C GLU A 230 -22.44 -38.67 9.68
N LYS A 231 -23.27 -38.30 10.66
CA LYS A 231 -24.72 -38.61 10.70
C LYS A 231 -25.59 -37.41 10.33
N LEU A 232 -25.00 -36.23 10.12
CA LEU A 232 -25.72 -35.03 9.75
C LEU A 232 -25.94 -34.98 8.23
N GLN A 233 -26.99 -34.27 7.80
CA GLN A 233 -27.36 -34.08 6.41
C GLN A 233 -27.35 -32.58 6.10
N PRO A 234 -27.07 -32.19 4.85
CA PRO A 234 -27.22 -30.81 4.41
C PRO A 234 -28.59 -30.23 4.75
N GLY A 235 -28.61 -29.04 5.33
CA GLY A 235 -29.82 -28.35 5.78
C GLY A 235 -30.19 -28.60 7.25
N HIS A 236 -29.48 -29.48 7.97
CA HIS A 236 -29.67 -29.59 9.42
C HIS A 236 -29.21 -28.33 10.16
N GLU A 237 -29.95 -28.00 11.20
CA GLU A 237 -29.70 -26.87 12.10
C GLU A 237 -29.43 -27.39 13.51
N ILE A 238 -28.34 -26.95 14.13
CA ILE A 238 -27.90 -27.43 15.44
C ILE A 238 -27.81 -26.22 16.36
N PRO A 239 -28.82 -26.00 17.23
CA PRO A 239 -28.75 -24.94 18.21
C PRO A 239 -27.73 -25.29 19.29
N GLY A 240 -26.87 -24.33 19.64
CA GLY A 240 -26.01 -24.41 20.81
C GLY A 240 -26.81 -24.21 22.11
N PRO A 241 -26.32 -24.72 23.25
CA PRO A 241 -25.02 -25.33 23.44
C PRO A 241 -24.98 -26.81 23.00
N ALA A 242 -24.03 -27.17 22.15
CA ALA A 242 -23.91 -28.50 21.56
C ALA A 242 -22.45 -28.86 21.22
N ILE A 243 -22.15 -30.15 21.20
CA ILE A 243 -20.84 -30.67 20.77
C ILE A 243 -21.02 -31.52 19.52
N ILE A 244 -20.32 -31.16 18.44
CA ILE A 244 -20.28 -31.95 17.21
C ILE A 244 -18.92 -32.61 17.13
N VAL A 245 -18.90 -33.94 17.21
CA VAL A 245 -17.68 -34.74 17.14
C VAL A 245 -17.45 -35.18 15.70
N GLN A 246 -16.24 -34.96 15.21
CA GLN A 246 -15.72 -35.52 13.96
C GLN A 246 -14.61 -36.51 14.29
N SER A 247 -14.29 -37.40 13.36
CA SER A 247 -13.09 -38.26 13.46
C SER A 247 -11.76 -37.47 13.58
N ILE A 248 -11.72 -36.22 13.10
CA ILE A 248 -10.50 -35.40 12.99
C ILE A 248 -10.55 -34.09 13.79
N SER A 249 -11.68 -33.74 14.39
CA SER A 249 -11.87 -32.48 15.13
C SER A 249 -13.07 -32.57 16.09
N THR A 250 -13.20 -31.60 16.97
CA THR A 250 -14.39 -31.43 17.81
C THR A 250 -14.82 -29.97 17.70
N ILE A 251 -16.09 -29.77 17.37
CA ILE A 251 -16.69 -28.44 17.22
C ILE A 251 -17.56 -28.19 18.44
N VAL A 252 -17.39 -27.04 19.07
CA VAL A 252 -18.18 -26.62 20.22
C VAL A 252 -19.06 -25.45 19.79
N LEU A 253 -20.37 -25.67 19.81
CA LEU A 253 -21.37 -24.61 19.66
C LEU A 253 -21.73 -24.11 21.05
N GLU A 254 -21.49 -22.83 21.29
CA GLU A 254 -21.84 -22.18 22.55
C GLU A 254 -23.29 -21.70 22.56
N VAL A 255 -23.76 -21.27 23.74
CA VAL A 255 -25.04 -20.56 23.88
C VAL A 255 -25.07 -19.35 22.94
N GLY A 256 -26.17 -19.15 22.22
CA GLY A 256 -26.33 -18.09 21.22
C GLY A 256 -25.69 -18.39 19.86
N CYS A 257 -25.10 -19.58 19.66
CA CYS A 257 -24.58 -20.00 18.37
C CYS A 257 -25.47 -21.07 17.74
N THR A 258 -25.71 -20.99 16.44
CA THR A 258 -26.45 -22.02 15.68
C THR A 258 -25.61 -22.50 14.50
N GLY A 259 -25.36 -23.80 14.42
CA GLY A 259 -24.62 -24.43 13.33
C GLY A 259 -25.55 -24.92 12.22
N TYR A 260 -25.20 -24.66 10.97
CA TYR A 260 -25.91 -25.05 9.76
C TYR A 260 -25.02 -25.93 8.90
N VAL A 261 -25.51 -27.12 8.55
CA VAL A 261 -24.78 -28.03 7.67
C VAL A 261 -25.00 -27.62 6.22
N THR A 262 -23.93 -27.25 5.52
CA THR A 262 -23.98 -26.82 4.12
C THR A 262 -24.21 -28.00 3.18
N ALA A 263 -24.47 -27.72 1.90
CA ALA A 263 -24.59 -28.74 0.84
C ALA A 263 -23.35 -29.64 0.71
N ASP A 264 -22.16 -29.12 0.96
CA ASP A 264 -20.90 -29.90 0.94
C ASP A 264 -20.64 -30.65 2.24
N GLY A 265 -21.48 -30.45 3.26
CA GLY A 265 -21.27 -31.01 4.59
C GLY A 265 -20.24 -30.23 5.42
N ASP A 266 -19.97 -28.97 5.08
CA ASP A 266 -19.29 -28.03 5.96
C ASP A 266 -20.26 -27.50 7.03
N LEU A 267 -19.75 -26.73 7.99
CA LEU A 267 -20.56 -26.11 9.03
C LEU A 267 -20.39 -24.59 8.98
N GLU A 268 -21.47 -23.87 8.68
CA GLU A 268 -21.57 -22.43 8.89
C GLU A 268 -22.23 -22.19 10.26
N ILE A 269 -21.65 -21.35 11.10
CA ILE A 269 -22.18 -21.07 12.44
C ILE A 269 -22.54 -19.59 12.49
N ASP A 270 -23.82 -19.31 12.73
CA ASP A 270 -24.27 -17.97 13.08
C ASP A 270 -24.03 -17.77 14.58
N VAL A 271 -23.41 -16.64 14.90
CA VAL A 271 -23.05 -16.24 16.26
C VAL A 271 -23.90 -15.03 16.61
N GLU A 272 -24.75 -15.17 17.62
CA GLU A 272 -25.51 -14.06 18.18
C GLU A 272 -24.54 -13.07 18.83
N ILE A 273 -24.39 -11.90 18.20
CA ILE A 273 -23.64 -10.78 18.76
C ILE A 273 -24.65 -9.90 19.49
N THR A 274 -24.52 -9.79 20.81
CA THR A 274 -25.08 -8.66 21.55
C THR A 274 -24.29 -7.41 21.17
N THR A 275 -24.73 -6.70 20.14
CA THR A 275 -24.20 -5.36 19.82
C THR A 275 -24.62 -4.40 20.94
N ILE A 276 -23.62 -3.75 21.54
CA ILE A 276 -23.86 -2.49 22.26
C ILE A 276 -23.94 -1.43 21.16
N ASP A 277 -25.15 -0.89 20.97
CA ASP A 277 -25.53 0.27 20.16
C ASP A 277 -25.68 0.12 18.63
N GLY A 278 -26.94 -0.08 18.21
CA GLY A 278 -27.68 0.81 17.30
C GLY A 278 -27.19 1.00 15.86
N GLU A 279 -27.55 0.10 14.95
CA GLU A 279 -27.64 0.39 13.51
C GLU A 279 -29.08 0.82 13.17
N GLU A 280 -29.30 2.12 12.96
CA GLU A 280 -30.53 2.62 12.31
C GLU A 280 -30.34 2.62 10.78
N GLU A 281 -31.35 2.08 10.10
CA GLU A 281 -31.49 2.02 8.64
C GLU A 281 -31.34 3.40 7.97
N ILE A 282 -30.64 3.39 6.83
CA ILE A 282 -30.37 4.56 5.99
C ILE A 282 -31.66 5.03 5.30
N GLY A 283 -32.28 6.08 5.85
CA GLY A 283 -33.29 6.89 5.20
C GLY A 283 -32.67 8.06 4.41
N SER A 284 -33.21 8.29 3.21
CA SER A 284 -32.72 9.22 2.20
C SER A 284 -32.78 10.72 2.58
N ASN A 285 -31.81 11.48 2.05
CA ASN A 285 -31.77 12.95 1.92
C ASN A 285 -31.87 13.81 3.21
N LYS A 286 -30.91 13.66 4.12
CA LYS A 286 -30.45 14.75 5.00
C LYS A 286 -28.93 14.87 4.87
N GLU A 287 -28.39 16.09 4.97
CA GLU A 287 -26.94 16.30 5.14
C GLU A 287 -26.45 15.34 6.22
N VAL A 288 -25.64 14.36 5.81
CA VAL A 288 -25.12 13.34 6.71
C VAL A 288 -24.09 14.04 7.59
N VAL A 289 -24.51 14.46 8.79
CA VAL A 289 -23.57 14.90 9.82
C VAL A 289 -22.83 13.66 10.27
N ILE A 290 -21.64 13.46 9.72
CA ILE A 290 -20.78 12.33 10.08
C ILE A 290 -20.28 12.58 11.50
N LYS A 291 -20.78 11.78 12.43
CA LYS A 291 -20.38 11.84 13.83
C LYS A 291 -19.12 10.99 14.03
N GLU A 292 -18.20 11.52 14.84
CA GLU A 292 -17.00 10.80 15.28
C GLU A 292 -17.40 9.56 16.10
N ASP A 293 -16.90 8.41 15.69
CA ASP A 293 -17.04 7.11 16.36
C ASP A 293 -15.64 6.59 16.71
N PRO A 294 -15.33 6.30 17.99
CA PRO A 294 -14.01 5.84 18.42
C PRO A 294 -13.54 4.54 17.75
N VAL A 295 -14.45 3.62 17.44
CA VAL A 295 -14.13 2.34 16.77
C VAL A 295 -13.73 2.64 15.33
N LYS A 296 -14.56 3.41 14.61
CA LYS A 296 -14.24 3.83 13.24
C LYS A 296 -12.98 4.69 13.19
N LEU A 297 -12.73 5.54 14.19
CA LEU A 297 -11.52 6.35 14.28
C LEU A 297 -10.26 5.46 14.31
N SER A 298 -10.30 4.38 15.09
CA SER A 298 -9.21 3.39 15.13
C SER A 298 -9.06 2.62 13.81
N ILE A 299 -10.18 2.23 13.19
CA ILE A 299 -10.20 1.52 11.89
C ILE A 299 -9.58 2.41 10.80
N PHE A 300 -10.07 3.64 10.64
CA PHE A 300 -9.54 4.61 9.67
C PHE A 300 -8.09 4.97 9.96
N GLY A 301 -7.70 5.16 11.22
CA GLY A 301 -6.31 5.39 11.62
C GLY A 301 -5.38 4.29 11.12
N HIS A 302 -5.75 3.02 11.33
CA HIS A 302 -4.99 1.88 10.83
C HIS A 302 -5.03 1.74 9.31
N ARG A 303 -6.16 2.09 8.65
CA ARG A 303 -6.24 2.08 7.18
C ARG A 303 -5.29 3.11 6.57
N PHE A 304 -5.31 4.36 7.03
CA PHE A 304 -4.43 5.41 6.53
C PHE A 304 -2.95 5.09 6.76
N MET A 305 -2.62 4.58 7.95
CA MET A 305 -1.26 4.11 8.22
C MET A 305 -0.88 2.93 7.31
N GLY A 306 -1.79 1.97 7.13
CA GLY A 306 -1.58 0.82 6.25
C GLY A 306 -1.35 1.20 4.78
N ILE A 307 -2.00 2.26 4.30
CA ILE A 307 -1.77 2.85 2.98
C ILE A 307 -0.36 3.44 2.93
N ALA A 308 0.02 4.29 3.89
CA ALA A 308 1.36 4.89 3.94
C ALA A 308 2.48 3.83 3.99
N GLU A 309 2.31 2.77 4.78
CA GLU A 309 3.22 1.63 4.81
C GLU A 309 3.27 0.86 3.48
N GLN A 310 2.13 0.70 2.81
CA GLN A 310 2.08 0.01 1.51
C GLN A 310 2.78 0.83 0.43
N MET A 311 2.62 2.16 0.43
CA MET A 311 3.44 3.07 -0.39
C MET A 311 4.93 2.87 -0.09
N GLY A 312 5.32 2.82 1.18
CA GLY A 312 6.70 2.56 1.60
C GLY A 312 7.26 1.22 1.12
N ARG A 313 6.46 0.15 1.17
CA ARG A 313 6.84 -1.17 0.64
C ARG A 313 6.99 -1.15 -0.89
N THR A 314 6.13 -0.42 -1.60
CA THR A 314 6.28 -0.20 -3.05
C THR A 314 7.59 0.54 -3.35
N LEU A 315 7.89 1.62 -2.61
CA LEU A 315 9.13 2.38 -2.76
C LEU A 315 10.35 1.50 -2.51
N GLN A 316 10.39 0.77 -1.41
CA GLN A 316 11.50 -0.11 -1.06
C GLN A 316 11.77 -1.18 -2.13
N ARG A 317 10.72 -1.77 -2.71
CA ARG A 317 10.83 -2.82 -3.73
C ARG A 317 11.29 -2.30 -5.10
N THR A 318 10.94 -1.06 -5.42
CA THR A 318 11.19 -0.47 -6.75
C THR A 318 12.43 0.43 -6.80
N ALA A 319 12.88 0.95 -5.65
CA ALA A 319 14.11 1.73 -5.54
C ALA A 319 15.36 0.87 -5.78
N ILE A 320 16.44 1.54 -6.20
CA ILE A 320 17.73 0.89 -6.48
C ILE A 320 18.78 1.31 -5.47
N SER A 321 18.76 2.55 -5.00
CA SER A 321 19.79 3.00 -4.07
C SER A 321 19.74 2.24 -2.75
N VAL A 322 20.92 1.96 -2.20
CA VAL A 322 21.07 1.31 -0.90
C VAL A 322 20.38 2.11 0.21
N ASN A 323 20.36 3.44 0.10
CA ASN A 323 19.72 4.30 1.09
C ASN A 323 18.21 4.05 1.19
N MET A 324 17.52 3.95 0.05
CA MET A 324 16.07 3.69 0.07
C MET A 324 15.76 2.21 0.24
N LYS A 325 16.44 1.32 -0.51
CA LYS A 325 16.12 -0.11 -0.55
C LYS A 325 16.46 -0.86 0.74
N GLU A 326 17.63 -0.57 1.32
CA GLU A 326 18.20 -1.34 2.44
C GLU A 326 18.24 -0.54 3.75
N ARG A 327 18.62 0.74 3.70
CA ARG A 327 18.66 1.60 4.92
C ARG A 327 17.30 2.17 5.31
N LEU A 328 16.30 2.10 4.41
CA LEU A 328 14.95 2.63 4.60
C LEU A 328 14.93 4.13 4.91
N ASP A 329 15.84 4.87 4.28
CA ASP A 329 15.97 6.32 4.45
C ASP A 329 14.97 7.05 3.54
N PHE A 330 13.69 6.80 3.81
CA PHE A 330 12.55 7.39 3.12
C PHE A 330 11.34 7.47 4.04
N SER A 331 10.34 8.27 3.68
CA SER A 331 9.01 8.22 4.33
C SER A 331 7.91 8.48 3.33
N CYS A 332 6.76 7.83 3.56
CA CYS A 332 5.56 7.96 2.74
C CYS A 332 4.43 8.45 3.63
N ALA A 333 3.64 9.41 3.12
CA ALA A 333 2.65 10.09 3.92
C ALA A 333 1.41 10.49 3.11
N LEU A 334 0.30 10.61 3.83
CA LEU A 334 -1.01 11.04 3.34
C LEU A 334 -1.35 12.41 3.91
N PHE A 335 -1.95 13.25 3.08
CA PHE A 335 -2.28 14.63 3.41
C PHE A 335 -3.70 14.98 2.97
N THR A 336 -4.32 15.87 3.73
CA THR A 336 -5.58 16.53 3.41
C THR A 336 -5.44 17.46 2.19
N ALA A 337 -6.55 17.94 1.62
CA ALA A 337 -6.55 18.84 0.47
C ALA A 337 -5.76 20.16 0.68
N ASP A 338 -5.64 20.63 1.93
CA ASP A 338 -4.84 21.80 2.30
C ASP A 338 -3.39 21.45 2.66
N GLY A 339 -2.98 20.20 2.42
CA GLY A 339 -1.63 19.71 2.71
C GLY A 339 -1.35 19.42 4.19
N GLY A 340 -2.37 19.32 5.05
CA GLY A 340 -2.20 18.90 6.45
C GLY A 340 -1.90 17.40 6.55
N LEU A 341 -0.87 17.01 7.31
CA LEU A 341 -0.45 15.61 7.48
C LEU A 341 -1.52 14.79 8.22
N VAL A 342 -1.80 13.58 7.72
CA VAL A 342 -2.79 12.66 8.31
C VAL A 342 -2.12 11.38 8.83
N ALA A 343 -1.30 10.75 8.00
CA ALA A 343 -0.58 9.53 8.35
C ALA A 343 0.81 9.55 7.71
N ASN A 344 1.80 9.04 8.43
CA ASN A 344 3.19 8.96 7.97
C ASN A 344 3.79 7.62 8.41
N ALA A 345 4.34 6.85 7.46
CA ALA A 345 5.03 5.60 7.76
C ALA A 345 6.32 5.88 8.54
N PRO A 346 6.52 5.24 9.73
CA PRO A 346 7.56 5.62 10.66
C PRO A 346 8.93 5.08 10.25
N HIS A 347 9.78 5.93 9.68
CA HIS A 347 11.18 5.60 9.39
C HIS A 347 12.14 6.70 9.84
N ILE A 348 11.87 7.95 9.48
CA ILE A 348 12.79 9.07 9.72
C ILE A 348 12.06 10.23 10.42
N PRO A 349 12.39 10.54 11.69
CA PRO A 349 11.76 11.61 12.47
C PRO A 349 11.71 12.98 11.79
N VAL A 350 12.79 13.36 11.08
CA VAL A 350 12.88 14.69 10.44
C VAL A 350 11.86 14.88 9.32
N HIS A 351 11.27 13.79 8.80
CA HIS A 351 10.26 13.86 7.73
C HIS A 351 8.88 14.31 8.23
N LEU A 352 8.56 14.15 9.52
CA LEU A 352 7.22 14.42 10.08
C LEU A 352 6.71 15.84 9.78
N GLY A 353 7.44 16.87 10.20
CA GLY A 353 7.05 18.27 9.96
C GLY A 353 7.45 18.80 8.59
N ALA A 354 8.58 18.32 8.06
CA ALA A 354 9.16 18.82 6.84
C ALA A 354 8.37 18.41 5.59
N MET A 355 7.83 17.19 5.53
CA MET A 355 6.97 16.78 4.41
C MET A 355 5.67 17.59 4.36
N GLN A 356 5.04 17.87 5.51
CA GLN A 356 3.86 18.74 5.56
C GLN A 356 4.17 20.14 5.01
N SER A 357 5.31 20.71 5.39
CA SER A 357 5.76 22.02 4.90
C SER A 357 5.97 22.00 3.39
N ALA A 358 6.57 20.94 2.85
CA ALA A 358 6.80 20.78 1.41
C ALA A 358 5.49 20.66 0.63
N VAL A 359 4.55 19.83 1.10
CA VAL A 359 3.24 19.67 0.45
C VAL A 359 2.47 21.00 0.46
N ARG A 360 2.35 21.66 1.63
CA ARG A 360 1.67 22.96 1.73
C ARG A 360 2.27 24.02 0.81
N PHE A 361 3.59 24.10 0.76
CA PHE A 361 4.26 25.01 -0.18
C PHE A 361 3.87 24.71 -1.62
N GLN A 362 3.85 23.44 -2.06
CA GLN A 362 3.43 23.10 -3.42
C GLN A 362 1.96 23.44 -3.67
N VAL A 363 1.05 23.16 -2.72
CA VAL A 363 -0.37 23.53 -2.83
C VAL A 363 -0.52 25.03 -3.06
N GLU A 364 0.12 25.86 -2.23
CA GLU A 364 0.09 27.32 -2.36
C GLU A 364 0.77 27.79 -3.65
N HIS A 365 1.91 27.21 -3.98
CA HIS A 365 2.69 27.56 -5.15
C HIS A 365 1.86 27.37 -6.42
N TRP A 366 1.29 26.18 -6.65
CA TRP A 366 0.61 25.89 -7.90
C TRP A 366 -0.82 26.42 -7.98
N ASN A 367 -1.50 26.67 -6.85
CA ASN A 367 -2.85 27.24 -6.82
C ASN A 367 -2.88 28.77 -6.89
N SER A 368 -1.75 29.46 -6.71
CA SER A 368 -1.69 30.92 -6.83
C SER A 368 -1.93 31.40 -8.27
N GLY A 369 -2.88 32.34 -8.43
CA GLY A 369 -3.40 32.78 -9.73
C GLY A 369 -2.33 33.39 -10.65
N GLY A 370 -2.05 32.70 -11.76
CA GLY A 370 -1.04 33.09 -12.76
C GLY A 370 -0.14 31.94 -13.23
N ARG A 371 -0.22 30.77 -12.59
CA ARG A 371 0.53 29.55 -12.95
C ARG A 371 -0.37 28.54 -13.69
N GLU A 372 0.26 27.54 -14.32
CA GLU A 372 -0.43 26.49 -15.09
C GLU A 372 -1.43 25.64 -14.28
N GLY A 373 -1.46 25.78 -12.95
CA GLY A 373 -2.26 24.96 -12.06
C GLY A 373 -1.75 23.52 -11.94
N ILE A 374 -2.43 22.76 -11.08
CA ILE A 374 -2.24 21.31 -10.91
C ILE A 374 -3.32 20.59 -11.73
N ARG A 375 -2.92 19.64 -12.58
CA ARG A 375 -3.83 18.74 -13.31
C ARG A 375 -3.75 17.31 -12.80
N GLU A 376 -4.80 16.54 -13.06
CA GLU A 376 -4.85 15.11 -12.75
C GLU A 376 -3.71 14.35 -13.45
N GLY A 377 -3.09 13.42 -12.73
CA GLY A 377 -1.93 12.67 -13.20
C GLY A 377 -0.58 13.44 -13.18
N GLU A 378 -0.56 14.73 -12.83
CA GLU A 378 0.70 15.45 -12.66
C GLU A 378 1.39 15.08 -11.34
N VAL A 379 2.72 15.01 -11.35
CA VAL A 379 3.53 14.70 -10.17
C VAL A 379 4.51 15.83 -9.95
N LEU A 380 4.60 16.32 -8.72
CA LEU A 380 5.43 17.45 -8.32
C LEU A 380 6.68 16.95 -7.59
N VAL A 381 7.78 17.70 -7.69
CA VAL A 381 9.03 17.39 -6.98
C VAL A 381 9.70 18.65 -6.43
N SER A 382 10.25 18.53 -5.21
CA SER A 382 11.01 19.58 -4.54
C SER A 382 11.93 19.05 -3.45
N ASN A 383 13.04 19.77 -3.18
CA ASN A 383 13.96 19.48 -2.07
C ASN A 383 14.52 20.75 -1.40
N HIS A 384 14.19 21.95 -1.90
CA HIS A 384 14.83 23.18 -1.41
C HIS A 384 14.54 23.41 0.08
N PRO A 385 15.56 23.46 0.97
CA PRO A 385 15.32 23.45 2.41
C PRO A 385 14.64 24.72 2.93
N GLN A 386 15.10 25.88 2.45
CA GLN A 386 14.55 27.17 2.87
C GLN A 386 13.20 27.52 2.21
N LEU A 387 13.02 27.21 0.93
CA LEU A 387 11.89 27.70 0.14
C LEU A 387 10.74 26.69 0.01
N ALA A 388 11.03 25.38 0.03
CA ALA A 388 10.08 24.34 -0.36
C ALA A 388 9.96 23.21 0.68
N GLY A 389 10.24 23.49 1.96
CA GLY A 389 10.05 22.53 3.05
C GLY A 389 11.00 21.32 3.03
N GLY A 390 12.14 21.41 2.34
CA GLY A 390 13.19 20.39 2.40
C GLY A 390 13.85 20.31 3.79
N SER A 391 14.32 19.14 4.18
CA SER A 391 15.17 18.94 5.37
C SER A 391 16.62 19.32 5.06
N HIS A 392 17.12 18.79 3.95
CA HIS A 392 18.38 19.09 3.28
C HIS A 392 18.24 18.67 1.82
N LEU A 393 19.19 19.05 0.95
CA LEU A 393 19.04 18.82 -0.48
C LEU A 393 18.96 17.33 -0.90
N PRO A 394 19.70 16.38 -0.28
CA PRO A 394 19.57 14.96 -0.61
C PRO A 394 18.18 14.36 -0.44
N ASP A 395 17.34 14.93 0.43
CA ASP A 395 15.98 14.46 0.64
C ASP A 395 15.02 15.07 -0.37
N ILE A 396 14.78 14.35 -1.47
CA ILE A 396 13.87 14.80 -2.51
C ILE A 396 12.45 14.34 -2.20
N THR A 397 11.51 15.28 -2.20
CA THR A 397 10.08 15.02 -1.95
C THR A 397 9.33 14.98 -3.27
N VAL A 398 8.69 13.85 -3.56
CA VAL A 398 7.78 13.65 -4.69
C VAL A 398 6.35 13.68 -4.16
N ILE A 399 5.53 14.57 -4.72
CA ILE A 399 4.18 14.90 -4.22
C ILE A 399 3.20 14.69 -5.35
N THR A 400 2.14 13.91 -5.12
CA THR A 400 1.12 13.64 -6.13
C THR A 400 -0.28 14.03 -5.60
N PRO A 401 -1.01 14.91 -6.30
CA PRO A 401 -2.40 15.23 -5.98
C PRO A 401 -3.31 14.03 -6.25
N VAL A 402 -4.28 13.81 -5.37
CA VAL A 402 -5.34 12.81 -5.55
C VAL A 402 -6.57 13.54 -6.07
N PHE A 403 -7.04 13.20 -7.27
CA PHE A 403 -8.19 13.84 -7.90
C PHE A 403 -9.45 12.99 -7.77
N HIS A 404 -10.60 13.62 -7.56
CA HIS A 404 -11.90 12.97 -7.68
C HIS A 404 -12.88 13.97 -8.30
N GLU A 405 -13.56 13.56 -9.37
CA GLU A 405 -14.47 14.42 -10.14
C GLU A 405 -13.84 15.77 -10.55
N GLY A 406 -12.58 15.73 -11.00
CA GLY A 406 -11.84 16.91 -11.48
C GLY A 406 -11.38 17.87 -10.39
N LYS A 407 -11.47 17.51 -9.10
CA LYS A 407 -10.99 18.31 -7.97
C LYS A 407 -9.93 17.55 -7.18
N VAL A 408 -8.94 18.28 -6.67
CA VAL A 408 -7.99 17.72 -5.70
C VAL A 408 -8.72 17.48 -4.38
N ILE A 409 -8.75 16.23 -3.94
CA ILE A 409 -9.36 15.82 -2.67
C ILE A 409 -8.31 15.59 -1.57
N PHE A 410 -7.14 15.07 -1.92
CA PHE A 410 -6.05 14.75 -0.98
C PHE A 410 -4.71 14.92 -1.68
N PHE A 411 -3.61 14.76 -0.93
CA PHE A 411 -2.27 14.57 -1.50
C PHE A 411 -1.62 13.35 -0.90
N VAL A 412 -0.77 12.70 -1.68
CA VAL A 412 0.17 11.69 -1.22
C VAL A 412 1.58 12.19 -1.50
N ALA A 413 2.53 11.86 -0.63
CA ALA A 413 3.92 12.19 -0.89
C ALA A 413 4.87 11.11 -0.38
N SER A 414 6.01 11.02 -1.05
CA SER A 414 7.16 10.23 -0.62
C SER A 414 8.40 11.12 -0.61
N ARG A 415 9.20 11.00 0.45
CA ARG A 415 10.50 11.66 0.56
C ARG A 415 11.56 10.58 0.67
N GLY A 416 12.58 10.65 -0.17
CA GLY A 416 13.66 9.66 -0.19
C GLY A 416 15.03 10.35 -0.18
N HIS A 417 15.97 9.73 0.54
CA HIS A 417 17.34 10.20 0.65
C HIS A 417 18.22 9.70 -0.51
N HIS A 418 18.64 10.60 -1.39
CA HIS A 418 19.56 10.29 -2.47
C HIS A 418 21.02 10.40 -2.03
N ALA A 419 21.85 9.40 -2.37
CA ALA A 419 23.22 9.32 -1.88
C ALA A 419 24.14 10.45 -2.37
N ASP A 420 23.88 10.99 -3.56
CA ASP A 420 24.61 12.11 -4.17
C ASP A 420 23.63 12.85 -5.09
N ILE A 421 23.69 14.17 -5.06
CA ILE A 421 22.89 15.09 -5.90
C ILE A 421 23.77 16.22 -6.47
N GLY A 422 25.08 15.96 -6.57
CA GLY A 422 26.08 16.94 -7.00
C GLY A 422 26.65 17.79 -5.85
N GLY A 423 27.34 18.87 -6.20
CA GLY A 423 28.03 19.75 -5.27
C GLY A 423 29.54 19.56 -5.25
N ILE A 424 30.21 20.17 -4.27
CA ILE A 424 31.68 20.27 -4.19
C ILE A 424 32.38 18.95 -3.82
N ALA A 425 31.68 18.02 -3.18
CA ALA A 425 32.23 16.73 -2.76
C ALA A 425 31.24 15.59 -3.08
N PRO A 426 31.72 14.35 -3.29
CA PRO A 426 30.86 13.18 -3.39
C PRO A 426 30.16 12.89 -2.06
N GLY A 427 28.89 12.46 -2.14
CA GLY A 427 28.08 12.07 -0.98
C GLY A 427 26.94 13.04 -0.68
N SER A 428 26.26 12.83 0.44
CA SER A 428 25.02 13.55 0.77
C SER A 428 25.25 14.92 1.40
N MET A 429 26.24 15.06 2.29
CA MET A 429 26.48 16.29 3.05
C MET A 429 27.94 16.72 2.95
N PRO A 430 28.30 17.69 2.07
CA PRO A 430 29.69 18.13 1.91
C PRO A 430 30.13 18.97 3.13
N PRO A 431 31.06 18.49 3.97
CA PRO A 431 31.36 19.09 5.29
C PRO A 431 32.05 20.46 5.23
N HIS A 432 32.54 20.85 4.05
CA HIS A 432 33.23 22.12 3.84
C HIS A 432 32.42 23.10 2.98
N SER A 433 31.15 22.80 2.71
CA SER A 433 30.26 23.73 2.00
C SER A 433 29.93 24.91 2.91
N MET A 434 29.89 26.10 2.31
CA MET A 434 29.58 27.35 2.99
C MET A 434 28.32 28.02 2.42
N ARG A 435 27.82 27.51 1.29
CA ARG A 435 26.66 28.00 0.57
C ARG A 435 25.85 26.79 0.12
N LEU A 436 24.53 26.94 0.08
CA LEU A 436 23.63 25.89 -0.39
C LEU A 436 23.95 25.44 -1.83
N GLU A 437 24.41 26.35 -2.68
CA GLU A 437 24.87 26.08 -4.05
C GLU A 437 26.06 25.11 -4.11
N ASP A 438 26.83 24.97 -3.02
CA ASP A 438 27.95 24.06 -2.92
C ASP A 438 27.48 22.63 -2.53
N GLU A 439 26.23 22.48 -2.10
CA GLU A 439 25.65 21.25 -1.53
C GLU A 439 24.92 20.36 -2.53
N GLY A 440 24.59 20.86 -3.73
CA GLY A 440 24.01 20.06 -4.81
C GLY A 440 22.78 20.69 -5.46
N ALA A 441 22.00 19.86 -6.16
CA ALA A 441 20.86 20.30 -6.95
C ALA A 441 19.72 20.85 -6.07
N MET A 442 19.22 22.03 -6.43
CA MET A 442 18.17 22.74 -5.70
C MET A 442 16.87 22.79 -6.53
N ILE A 443 15.81 22.17 -6.02
CA ILE A 443 14.50 22.05 -6.65
C ILE A 443 13.47 22.75 -5.77
N VAL A 444 13.00 23.91 -6.21
CA VAL A 444 11.93 24.66 -5.53
C VAL A 444 10.56 24.06 -5.91
N ALA A 445 10.28 23.97 -7.21
CA ALA A 445 9.06 23.38 -7.73
C ALA A 445 9.31 22.93 -9.18
N PHE A 446 9.01 21.67 -9.49
CA PHE A 446 9.09 21.11 -10.83
C PHE A 446 7.99 20.05 -11.01
N LYS A 447 7.43 19.93 -12.22
CA LYS A 447 6.50 18.86 -12.58
C LYS A 447 7.32 17.67 -13.08
N LEU A 448 7.53 16.69 -12.21
CA LEU A 448 8.26 15.47 -12.52
C LEU A 448 7.50 14.58 -13.53
N VAL A 449 6.18 14.56 -13.44
CA VAL A 449 5.30 13.97 -14.45
C VAL A 449 4.34 15.05 -14.93
N ARG A 450 4.22 15.19 -16.25
CA ARG A 450 3.32 16.13 -16.91
C ARG A 450 2.56 15.40 -17.99
N ASP A 451 1.22 15.52 -17.98
CA ASP A 451 0.33 14.92 -18.96
C ASP A 451 0.62 13.41 -19.18
N GLY A 452 0.85 12.67 -18.08
CA GLY A 452 1.17 11.23 -18.09
C GLY A 452 2.62 10.86 -18.45
N LYS A 453 3.51 11.85 -18.66
CA LYS A 453 4.88 11.63 -19.14
C LYS A 453 5.92 12.06 -18.11
N PHE A 454 6.88 11.18 -17.82
CA PHE A 454 8.00 11.49 -16.94
C PHE A 454 8.98 12.46 -17.61
N GLN A 455 9.25 13.60 -16.96
CA GLN A 455 10.05 14.70 -17.48
C GLN A 455 11.56 14.46 -17.25
N GLU A 456 12.09 13.38 -17.83
CA GLU A 456 13.47 12.90 -17.60
C GLU A 456 14.54 13.94 -17.96
N GLU A 457 14.42 14.57 -19.14
CA GLU A 457 15.38 15.57 -19.61
C GLU A 457 15.43 16.78 -18.67
N GLY A 458 14.25 17.29 -18.28
CA GLY A 458 14.13 18.45 -17.40
C GLY A 458 14.70 18.18 -16.01
N ILE A 459 14.36 17.04 -15.39
CA ILE A 459 14.92 16.70 -14.07
C ILE A 459 16.42 16.40 -14.16
N THR A 460 16.89 15.81 -15.26
CA THR A 460 18.32 15.60 -15.50
C THR A 460 19.07 16.93 -15.60
N GLU A 461 18.54 17.92 -16.30
CA GLU A 461 19.17 19.24 -16.35
C GLU A 461 19.29 19.85 -14.95
N ILE A 462 18.25 19.74 -14.12
CA ILE A 462 18.26 20.26 -12.75
C ILE A 462 19.30 19.53 -11.89
N LEU A 463 19.37 18.20 -11.97
CA LEU A 463 20.34 17.40 -11.21
C LEU A 463 21.79 17.60 -11.67
N MET A 464 22.00 18.00 -12.93
CA MET A 464 23.32 18.31 -13.49
C MET A 464 23.72 19.79 -13.36
N GLU A 465 22.76 20.67 -13.05
CA GLU A 465 22.95 22.12 -12.91
C GLU A 465 24.13 22.49 -12.00
N PRO A 466 24.35 21.85 -10.82
CA PRO A 466 25.46 22.21 -9.95
C PRO A 466 26.83 22.14 -10.64
N GLY A 467 26.99 21.26 -11.64
CA GLY A 467 28.24 21.13 -12.41
C GLY A 467 28.56 22.31 -13.32
N LYS A 468 27.62 23.25 -13.52
CA LYS A 468 27.87 24.51 -14.24
C LYS A 468 28.72 25.48 -13.41
N ARG A 469 28.84 25.27 -12.09
CA ARG A 469 29.63 26.11 -11.18
C ARG A 469 31.07 25.59 -11.05
N PRO A 470 32.09 26.48 -11.09
CA PRO A 470 33.48 26.07 -10.90
C PRO A 470 33.70 25.37 -9.55
N GLY A 471 34.30 24.18 -9.58
CA GLY A 471 34.59 23.39 -8.37
C GLY A 471 33.46 22.45 -7.92
N ASN A 472 32.30 22.51 -8.58
CA ASN A 472 31.18 21.61 -8.32
C ASN A 472 31.08 20.55 -9.43
N SER A 473 30.39 19.46 -9.10
CA SER A 473 29.91 18.48 -10.07
C SER A 473 28.39 18.49 -10.08
N GLY A 474 27.79 18.15 -11.22
CA GLY A 474 26.41 17.64 -11.22
C GLY A 474 26.35 16.32 -10.46
N THR A 475 25.14 15.77 -10.31
CA THR A 475 25.01 14.46 -9.65
C THR A 475 25.94 13.43 -10.26
N ARG A 476 26.62 12.69 -9.38
CA ARG A 476 27.54 11.62 -9.77
C ARG A 476 26.81 10.30 -9.99
N ASN A 477 25.56 10.21 -9.53
CA ASN A 477 24.73 9.00 -9.52
C ASN A 477 23.42 9.18 -10.28
N LEU A 478 23.45 9.89 -11.43
CA LEU A 478 22.24 10.27 -12.18
C LEU A 478 21.28 9.09 -12.43
N ARG A 479 21.79 7.93 -12.83
CA ARG A 479 20.97 6.73 -13.07
C ARG A 479 20.17 6.34 -11.83
N ASP A 480 20.82 6.31 -10.67
CA ASP A 480 20.19 5.95 -9.40
C ASP A 480 19.21 7.04 -8.97
N ASN A 481 19.55 8.32 -9.14
CA ASN A 481 18.61 9.42 -8.87
C ASN A 481 17.32 9.29 -9.69
N LEU A 482 17.44 9.07 -11.01
CA LEU A 482 16.29 8.91 -11.89
C LEU A 482 15.47 7.67 -11.52
N SER A 483 16.12 6.55 -11.20
CA SER A 483 15.39 5.34 -10.82
C SER A 483 14.64 5.50 -9.49
N ASP A 484 15.28 6.08 -8.48
CA ASP A 484 14.66 6.33 -7.19
C ASP A 484 13.49 7.34 -7.30
N LEU A 485 13.63 8.36 -8.15
CA LEU A 485 12.52 9.29 -8.44
C LEU A 485 11.33 8.55 -9.06
N ARG A 486 11.56 7.66 -10.03
CA ARG A 486 10.49 6.83 -10.62
C ARG A 486 9.85 5.90 -9.57
N ALA A 487 10.65 5.34 -8.66
CA ALA A 487 10.17 4.52 -7.55
C ALA A 487 9.28 5.34 -6.59
N GLN A 488 9.64 6.60 -6.30
CA GLN A 488 8.83 7.51 -5.52
C GLN A 488 7.48 7.83 -6.20
N VAL A 489 7.47 8.01 -7.53
CA VAL A 489 6.21 8.18 -8.27
C VAL A 489 5.34 6.92 -8.16
N ALA A 490 5.90 5.72 -8.34
CA ALA A 490 5.18 4.45 -8.19
C ALA A 490 4.60 4.26 -6.77
N ALA A 491 5.37 4.63 -5.75
CA ALA A 491 4.91 4.61 -4.36
C ALA A 491 3.70 5.52 -4.16
N ASN A 492 3.73 6.73 -4.70
CA ASN A 492 2.60 7.66 -4.66
C ASN A 492 1.38 7.12 -5.43
N ASN A 493 1.60 6.54 -6.61
CA ASN A 493 0.53 5.94 -7.42
C ASN A 493 -0.19 4.78 -6.68
N SER A 494 0.56 3.94 -5.96
CA SER A 494 -0.01 2.92 -5.06
C SER A 494 -0.89 3.54 -3.97
N GLY A 495 -0.45 4.65 -3.37
CA GLY A 495 -1.23 5.40 -2.38
C GLY A 495 -2.54 5.97 -2.94
N ILE A 496 -2.50 6.53 -4.15
CA ILE A 496 -3.68 7.04 -4.87
C ILE A 496 -4.73 5.94 -5.06
N ARG A 497 -4.32 4.78 -5.60
CA ARG A 497 -5.22 3.65 -5.84
C ARG A 497 -5.90 3.16 -4.57
N LEU A 498 -5.14 3.02 -3.48
CA LEU A 498 -5.68 2.57 -2.19
C LEU A 498 -6.61 3.61 -1.55
N LEU A 499 -6.30 4.91 -1.69
CA LEU A 499 -7.20 5.97 -1.25
C LEU A 499 -8.51 5.97 -2.05
N HIS A 500 -8.45 5.77 -3.36
CA HIS A 500 -9.64 5.62 -4.19
C HIS A 500 -10.48 4.42 -3.78
N GLN A 501 -9.85 3.28 -3.52
CA GLN A 501 -10.55 2.12 -2.99
C GLN A 501 -11.27 2.45 -1.67
N LEU A 502 -10.60 3.13 -0.74
CA LEU A 502 -11.20 3.53 0.54
C LEU A 502 -12.36 4.53 0.36
N VAL A 503 -12.23 5.46 -0.58
CA VAL A 503 -13.29 6.41 -0.96
C VAL A 503 -14.48 5.68 -1.60
N ASN A 504 -14.24 4.66 -2.42
CA ASN A 504 -15.30 3.85 -3.02
C ASN A 504 -16.02 2.99 -1.95
N GLU A 505 -15.29 2.47 -0.96
CA GLU A 505 -15.84 1.66 0.13
C GLU A 505 -16.70 2.48 1.11
N HIS A 506 -16.28 3.69 1.47
CA HIS A 506 -16.88 4.46 2.58
C HIS A 506 -17.47 5.83 2.20
N GLY A 507 -17.26 6.27 0.96
CA GLY A 507 -17.63 7.60 0.48
C GLY A 507 -16.61 8.68 0.85
N LEU A 508 -16.42 9.65 -0.06
CA LEU A 508 -15.45 10.74 0.10
C LEU A 508 -15.68 11.57 1.37
N ALA A 509 -16.93 11.92 1.67
CA ALA A 509 -17.28 12.73 2.84
C ALA A 509 -16.85 12.05 4.15
N THR A 510 -17.02 10.73 4.25
CA THR A 510 -16.59 9.92 5.40
C THR A 510 -15.08 9.92 5.52
N VAL A 511 -14.38 9.61 4.44
CA VAL A 511 -12.90 9.56 4.44
C VAL A 511 -12.31 10.91 4.87
N ASP A 512 -12.77 12.03 4.28
CA ASP A 512 -12.31 13.38 4.63
C ASP A 512 -12.61 13.73 6.10
N ALA A 513 -13.80 13.40 6.60
CA ALA A 513 -14.16 13.63 8.00
C ALA A 513 -13.24 12.86 8.96
N TYR A 514 -12.95 11.58 8.68
CA TYR A 514 -12.09 10.77 9.54
C TYR A 514 -10.61 11.18 9.48
N MET A 515 -10.11 11.69 8.33
CA MET A 515 -8.79 12.32 8.30
C MET A 515 -8.70 13.50 9.28
N LYS A 516 -9.72 14.35 9.30
CA LYS A 516 -9.80 15.51 10.20
C LYS A 516 -10.00 15.10 11.67
N PHE A 517 -10.79 14.07 11.94
CA PHE A 517 -10.96 13.54 13.30
C PHE A 517 -9.65 12.98 13.86
N ILE A 518 -8.84 12.31 13.05
CA ILE A 518 -7.52 11.82 13.46
C ILE A 518 -6.58 12.98 13.82
N GLN A 519 -6.52 14.01 12.98
CA GLN A 519 -5.73 15.21 13.25
C GLN A 519 -6.17 15.90 14.55
N LYS A 520 -7.49 16.05 14.74
CA LYS A 520 -8.06 16.62 15.96
C LYS A 520 -7.77 15.78 17.19
N ASN A 521 -7.87 14.46 17.09
CA ASN A 521 -7.53 13.56 18.19
C ASN A 521 -6.05 13.67 18.58
N ALA A 522 -5.14 13.77 17.60
CA ALA A 522 -3.72 14.02 17.85
C ALA A 522 -3.50 15.37 18.56
N GLU A 523 -4.17 16.44 18.12
CA GLU A 523 -4.12 17.75 18.80
C GLU A 523 -4.59 17.65 20.26
N VAL A 524 -5.72 16.99 20.51
CA VAL A 524 -6.28 16.79 21.86
C VAL A 524 -5.32 16.02 22.75
N ALA A 525 -4.70 14.96 22.23
CA ALA A 525 -3.72 14.16 22.96
C ALA A 525 -2.49 14.98 23.37
N VAL A 526 -1.88 15.71 22.41
CA VAL A 526 -0.72 16.57 22.67
C VAL A 526 -1.07 17.68 23.68
N ARG A 527 -2.23 18.33 23.53
CA ARG A 527 -2.70 19.32 24.50
C ARG A 527 -2.88 18.73 25.90
N GLY A 528 -3.39 17.50 25.99
CA GLY A 528 -3.51 16.76 27.25
C GLY A 528 -2.16 16.55 27.93
N MET A 529 -1.19 16.02 27.17
CA MET A 529 0.18 15.81 27.62
C MET A 529 0.84 17.11 28.10
N LEU A 530 0.70 18.21 27.35
CA LEU A 530 1.25 19.51 27.73
C LEU A 530 0.61 20.09 29.00
N LYS A 531 -0.70 19.89 29.21
CA LYS A 531 -1.38 20.29 30.47
C LYS A 531 -0.87 19.51 31.67
N GLU A 532 -0.68 18.21 31.51
CA GLU A 532 -0.11 17.36 32.55
C GLU A 532 1.32 17.79 32.86
N PHE A 533 2.16 17.98 31.83
CA PHE A 533 3.51 18.50 31.99
C PHE A 533 3.52 19.84 32.74
N ALA A 534 2.65 20.79 32.37
CA ALA A 534 2.59 22.11 32.99
C ALA A 534 2.08 22.09 34.44
N THR A 535 1.35 21.04 34.81
CA THR A 535 0.92 20.79 36.20
C THR A 535 2.08 20.31 37.05
N THR A 536 2.91 19.42 36.51
CA THR A 536 4.04 18.81 37.22
C THR A 536 5.30 19.69 37.25
N HIS A 537 5.65 20.33 36.13
CA HIS A 537 6.92 21.04 35.93
C HIS A 537 6.77 22.56 35.83
N GLY A 538 5.53 23.07 35.83
CA GLY A 538 5.23 24.50 35.65
C GLY A 538 4.96 24.89 34.20
N SER A 539 4.34 26.05 34.00
CA SER A 539 3.90 26.55 32.69
C SER A 539 4.99 27.22 31.86
N LYS A 540 6.22 27.30 32.37
CA LYS A 540 7.34 27.89 31.65
C LYS A 540 8.62 27.15 32.02
N VAL A 541 9.27 26.57 31.02
CA VAL A 541 10.55 25.88 31.17
C VAL A 541 11.55 26.41 30.14
N HIS A 542 12.84 26.31 30.46
CA HIS A 542 13.91 26.82 29.62
C HIS A 542 15.11 25.88 29.68
N ALA A 543 15.70 25.61 28.53
CA ALA A 543 16.92 24.84 28.40
C ALA A 543 17.84 25.47 27.35
N ILE A 544 19.15 25.28 27.53
CA ILE A 544 20.18 25.62 26.56
C ILE A 544 21.07 24.39 26.41
N ASP A 545 21.28 23.99 25.16
CA ASP A 545 22.30 23.01 24.78
C ASP A 545 23.31 23.68 23.84
N TYR A 546 24.39 22.99 23.48
CA TYR A 546 25.47 23.54 22.67
C TYR A 546 25.86 22.61 21.53
N MET A 547 26.09 23.17 20.35
CA MET A 547 26.70 22.46 19.22
C MET A 547 28.20 22.23 19.48
N ASP A 548 28.84 21.37 18.67
CA ASP A 548 30.28 21.05 18.80
C ASP A 548 31.20 22.27 18.67
N ASP A 549 30.76 23.32 17.98
CA ASP A 549 31.48 24.60 17.85
C ASP A 549 31.23 25.55 19.04
N GLY A 550 30.40 25.16 20.01
CA GLY A 550 29.98 25.94 21.16
C GLY A 550 28.81 26.90 20.90
N SER A 551 28.20 26.87 19.71
CA SER A 551 27.00 27.68 19.41
C SER A 551 25.81 27.21 20.26
N PRO A 552 25.11 28.11 20.98
CA PRO A 552 24.00 27.71 21.84
C PRO A 552 22.73 27.40 21.04
N ILE A 553 22.00 26.37 21.45
CA ILE A 553 20.61 26.10 21.06
C ILE A 553 19.75 26.34 22.30
N ALA A 554 19.00 27.44 22.32
CA ALA A 554 18.18 27.85 23.44
C ALA A 554 16.70 27.64 23.12
N LEU A 555 15.95 27.03 24.04
CA LEU A 555 14.53 26.82 23.90
C LEU A 555 13.81 27.20 25.19
N THR A 556 12.84 28.10 25.06
CA THR A 556 11.87 28.42 26.11
C THR A 556 10.50 27.91 25.68
N ILE A 557 9.89 27.05 26.49
CA ILE A 557 8.53 26.55 26.24
C ILE A 557 7.60 27.21 27.24
N THR A 558 6.57 27.90 26.73
CA THR A 558 5.50 28.49 27.54
C THR A 558 4.18 27.79 27.24
N ILE A 559 3.56 27.19 28.25
CA ILE A 559 2.35 26.35 28.11
C ILE A 559 1.18 27.00 28.84
N ASP A 560 0.06 27.16 28.13
CA ASP A 560 -1.24 27.51 28.72
C ASP A 560 -1.85 26.28 29.41
N LYS A 561 -1.99 26.35 30.73
CA LYS A 561 -2.53 25.25 31.55
C LYS A 561 -4.00 24.93 31.28
N ILE A 562 -4.77 25.88 30.75
CA ILE A 562 -6.20 25.71 30.49
C ILE A 562 -6.41 25.10 29.11
N THR A 563 -5.79 25.69 28.08
CA THR A 563 -6.01 25.27 26.69
C THR A 563 -5.04 24.16 26.24
N GLY A 564 -3.90 24.00 26.92
CA GLY A 564 -2.81 23.12 26.48
C GLY A 564 -2.06 23.65 25.25
N GLY A 565 -2.32 24.90 24.84
CA GLY A 565 -1.52 25.56 23.81
C GLY A 565 -0.12 25.87 24.32
N ALA A 566 0.89 25.76 23.46
CA ALA A 566 2.26 26.03 23.82
C ALA A 566 2.99 26.88 22.78
N VAL A 567 3.89 27.74 23.25
CA VAL A 567 4.81 28.53 22.44
C VAL A 567 6.22 28.00 22.66
N PHE A 568 6.87 27.60 21.58
CA PHE A 568 8.27 27.15 21.53
C PHE A 568 9.11 28.31 21.00
N ASP A 569 9.78 29.01 21.90
CA ASP A 569 10.58 30.20 21.59
C ASP A 569 12.06 29.86 21.59
N PHE A 570 12.69 29.94 20.41
CA PHE A 570 14.11 29.67 20.20
C PHE A 570 15.00 30.91 20.35
N THR A 571 14.47 32.03 20.86
CA THR A 571 15.24 33.24 21.14
C THR A 571 16.39 32.92 22.09
N GLY A 572 17.60 33.35 21.70
CA GLY A 572 18.84 33.03 22.42
C GLY A 572 19.68 31.92 21.75
N THR A 573 19.12 31.23 20.76
CA THR A 573 19.88 30.35 19.86
C THR A 573 20.90 31.17 19.06
N GLY A 574 22.08 30.60 18.82
CA GLY A 574 23.18 31.23 18.10
C GLY A 574 22.82 31.62 16.66
N PRO A 575 23.62 32.50 16.03
CA PRO A 575 23.42 32.87 14.63
C PRO A 575 23.70 31.69 13.69
N GLN A 576 23.24 31.79 12.44
CA GLN A 576 23.64 30.88 11.37
C GLN A 576 25.17 30.81 11.24
N VAL A 577 25.70 29.62 10.96
CA VAL A 577 27.13 29.37 10.81
C VAL A 577 27.55 29.43 9.34
N LEU A 578 28.82 29.80 9.09
CA LEU A 578 29.41 29.69 7.76
C LEU A 578 29.83 28.23 7.52
N GLY A 579 28.85 27.37 7.24
CA GLY A 579 29.01 25.93 7.08
C GLY A 579 27.68 25.25 6.71
N ASN A 580 27.66 23.92 6.69
CA ASN A 580 26.49 23.10 6.34
C ASN A 580 25.63 22.67 7.52
N HIS A 581 25.93 23.14 8.73
CA HIS A 581 25.18 22.82 9.96
C HIS A 581 24.17 23.93 10.30
N ASN A 582 23.30 24.27 9.34
CA ASN A 582 22.23 25.24 9.53
C ASN A 582 20.88 24.54 9.37
N ALA A 583 19.99 24.70 10.36
CA ALA A 583 18.67 24.06 10.34
C ALA A 583 17.60 24.98 9.71
N PRO A 584 16.94 24.59 8.60
CA PRO A 584 15.80 25.33 8.07
C PRO A 584 14.57 25.18 8.98
N PRO A 585 13.56 26.07 8.88
CA PRO A 585 12.36 26.02 9.72
C PRO A 585 11.65 24.66 9.71
N ALA A 586 11.64 23.98 8.57
CA ALA A 586 11.06 22.65 8.41
C ALA A 586 11.69 21.61 9.37
N VAL A 587 13.01 21.65 9.56
CA VAL A 587 13.73 20.77 10.50
C VAL A 587 13.37 21.11 11.94
N THR A 588 13.28 22.40 12.29
CA THR A 588 12.86 22.84 13.63
C THR A 588 11.44 22.36 13.96
N TYR A 589 10.49 22.49 13.03
CA TYR A 589 9.13 21.97 13.22
C TYR A 589 9.11 20.45 13.41
N SER A 590 9.86 19.71 12.59
CA SER A 590 9.98 18.25 12.76
C SER A 590 10.55 17.86 14.11
N ALA A 591 11.59 18.55 14.59
CA ALA A 591 12.20 18.26 15.89
C ALA A 591 11.22 18.50 17.04
N VAL A 592 10.45 19.59 16.99
CA VAL A 592 9.38 19.87 17.96
C VAL A 592 8.32 18.77 17.91
N ILE A 593 7.78 18.46 16.73
CA ILE A 593 6.73 17.44 16.57
C ILE A 593 7.19 16.07 17.04
N TYR A 594 8.43 15.66 16.74
CA TYR A 594 8.97 14.37 17.15
C TYR A 594 9.14 14.24 18.67
N SER A 595 9.39 15.36 19.37
CA SER A 595 9.55 15.37 20.82
C SER A 595 8.23 15.32 21.61
N LEU A 596 7.10 15.56 20.93
CA LEU A 596 5.75 15.56 21.50
C LEU A 596 5.06 14.21 21.25
#